data_AF-A0A6A5CDH0-F1
#
_entry.id   AF-A0A6A5CDH0-F1
#
_cell.length_a   1.000
_cell.length_b   1.000
_cell.length_c   1.000
_cell.angle_alpha   90.00
_cell.angle_beta   90.00
_cell.angle_gamma   90.00
#
_symmetry.space_group_name_H-M   'P 1'
#
loop_
_entity.id
_entity.type
_entity.pdbx_description
1 polymer ?
#
loop_
_entity_poly.entity_id
_entity_poly.type
_entity_poly.pdbx_seq_one_letter_code
_entity_poly.pdbx_strand_id
1 'polypeptide(L)'
;MIFGLLRSLSGNNTPKKTEIPETASTGCTTTIQTSPPQLIVSPNTQKNSSVIDLSDSDKKEVDSLLQDLSSKTTSSPVVRALIALYSKNNHAINAIEEDQKSDNKKLVELETQFIEIMKERKILLNAHPELMEQYNTVKSTQVMNEEDDGEDMYAYIKKKNLIDQELKKVSTQIKAAKTTYCHYFCDGELEFMKNNIDSKDTCKYYTMTYNSAFDPFTCPGELFHFRLAETFLSRASGNQYTLKEVTYVCNPYNLKRFNERKRELAKKHGFLLDSMKPLILFHGNRLESNYDNIMKTNFSMQRIGSNTGNMGYYGKGVYFSSYPQYSVGYAGSNCLLVCLVFTGKAFPLKQIVMGCPKEPGYDSHTSPDGYSEVVIFDEDQILPIYKVKF
;
A
#
# COMPACT_ATOMS: atom_id res chain seq x y z
N MET A 1 12.16 16.66 -35.71
CA MET A 1 12.65 18.05 -35.53
C MET A 1 13.81 17.99 -34.56
N ILE A 2 15.06 17.78 -35.04
CA ILE A 2 16.18 18.76 -35.19
C ILE A 2 16.40 19.55 -33.88
N PHE A 3 17.50 19.48 -33.12
CA PHE A 3 18.97 19.55 -33.36
C PHE A 3 19.72 18.61 -32.37
N GLY A 4 20.97 18.16 -32.54
CA GLY A 4 22.07 18.62 -33.39
C GLY A 4 23.30 18.99 -32.54
N LEU A 5 24.40 18.27 -32.75
CA LEU A 5 25.77 18.39 -32.24
C LEU A 5 26.25 19.75 -31.69
N LEU A 6 27.17 19.70 -30.70
CA LEU A 6 28.45 20.43 -30.74
C LEU A 6 29.52 19.77 -29.83
N ARG A 7 30.63 19.35 -30.44
CA ARG A 7 31.96 19.20 -29.83
C ARG A 7 32.73 20.51 -30.07
N SER A 8 33.49 20.99 -29.09
CA SER A 8 34.83 21.58 -29.30
C SER A 8 35.58 21.84 -27.99
N LEU A 9 36.89 21.73 -28.12
CA LEU A 9 38.03 21.69 -27.19
C LEU A 9 38.33 22.98 -26.39
N SER A 10 39.33 22.82 -25.50
CA SER A 10 40.16 23.81 -24.75
C SER A 10 39.60 24.27 -23.40
N GLY A 11 40.38 24.43 -22.33
CA GLY A 11 41.81 24.17 -22.12
C GLY A 11 42.11 24.12 -20.61
N ASN A 12 43.23 23.49 -20.28
CA ASN A 12 43.76 23.42 -18.92
C ASN A 12 44.13 24.83 -18.42
N ASN A 13 43.55 25.25 -17.29
CA ASN A 13 44.10 26.32 -16.47
C ASN A 13 44.10 25.89 -15.00
N THR A 14 45.32 25.84 -14.47
CA THR A 14 45.67 25.63 -13.06
C THR A 14 45.13 26.76 -12.16
N PRO A 15 44.76 26.47 -10.90
CA PRO A 15 44.18 27.47 -10.01
C PRO A 15 45.24 28.38 -9.41
N LYS A 16 45.03 29.70 -9.53
CA LYS A 16 45.76 30.72 -8.78
C LYS A 16 45.33 30.68 -7.31
N LYS A 17 46.32 30.60 -6.42
CA LYS A 17 46.23 30.92 -4.99
C LYS A 17 45.57 32.30 -4.80
N THR A 18 44.59 32.39 -3.92
CA THR A 18 44.08 33.67 -3.42
C THR A 18 44.43 33.78 -1.95
N GLU A 19 45.17 34.84 -1.65
CA GLU A 19 45.62 35.23 -0.32
C GLU A 19 44.46 35.72 0.54
N ILE A 20 44.56 35.41 1.83
CA ILE A 20 43.74 35.91 2.92
C ILE A 20 44.25 37.30 3.28
N PRO A 21 43.36 38.28 3.57
CA PRO A 21 43.68 39.29 4.55
C PRO A 21 42.75 39.16 5.76
N GLU A 22 43.38 38.94 6.92
CA GLU A 22 42.86 39.34 8.22
C GLU A 22 42.65 40.86 8.22
N THR A 23 41.58 41.35 8.87
CA THR A 23 41.67 42.42 9.89
C THR A 23 40.30 42.76 10.50
N ALA A 24 40.32 42.86 11.83
CA ALA A 24 39.60 43.75 12.75
C ALA A 24 38.06 43.89 12.62
N SER A 25 37.28 43.42 13.59
CA SER A 25 37.03 44.08 14.90
C SER A 25 36.47 45.50 14.77
N THR A 26 35.16 45.66 14.91
CA THR A 26 34.54 46.71 15.74
C THR A 26 33.14 46.26 16.16
N GLY A 27 32.86 46.38 17.45
CA GLY A 27 31.58 46.03 18.06
C GLY A 27 30.49 47.07 17.78
N CYS A 28 29.24 46.61 17.79
CA CYS A 28 28.09 47.47 18.01
C CYS A 28 27.02 46.66 18.75
N THR A 29 26.99 46.87 20.07
CA THR A 29 25.99 46.33 20.99
C THR A 29 24.75 47.20 20.87
N THR A 30 23.67 46.68 20.28
CA THR A 30 22.36 47.34 20.31
C THR A 30 21.40 46.51 21.17
N THR A 31 21.23 46.97 22.40
CA THR A 31 20.27 46.47 23.38
C THR A 31 18.87 46.88 22.96
N ILE A 32 18.01 45.94 22.61
CA ILE A 32 16.57 46.18 22.45
C ILE A 32 15.86 45.50 23.62
N GLN A 33 15.45 46.32 24.59
CA GLN A 33 14.43 45.97 25.57
C GLN A 33 13.06 45.94 24.88
N THR A 34 12.40 44.78 24.89
CA THR A 34 10.96 44.69 24.65
C THR A 34 10.30 44.06 25.87
N SER A 35 9.47 44.87 26.54
CA SER A 35 8.65 44.51 27.68
C SER A 35 7.56 43.51 27.28
N PRO A 36 7.14 42.59 28.18
CA PRO A 36 6.06 41.67 27.90
C PRO A 36 4.70 42.38 27.99
N PRO A 37 3.74 42.11 27.09
CA PRO A 37 2.40 42.64 27.25
C PRO A 37 1.65 41.89 28.34
N GLN A 38 1.07 42.67 29.25
CA GLN A 38 0.29 42.23 30.40
C GLN A 38 -1.03 41.58 29.96
N LEU A 39 -1.37 40.51 30.70
CA LEU A 39 -2.68 39.87 30.73
C LEU A 39 -3.76 40.86 31.16
N ILE A 40 -4.75 41.09 30.30
CA ILE A 40 -6.06 41.61 30.69
C ILE A 40 -7.03 40.42 30.68
N VAL A 41 -7.44 40.02 31.89
CA VAL A 41 -8.56 39.10 32.10
C VAL A 41 -9.82 39.94 32.27
N SER A 42 -10.87 39.64 31.50
CA SER A 42 -12.24 40.02 31.83
C SER A 42 -13.18 38.85 31.51
N PRO A 43 -14.18 38.59 32.37
CA PRO A 43 -14.99 37.38 32.34
C PRO A 43 -16.27 37.53 31.50
N ASN A 44 -16.92 36.39 31.28
CA ASN A 44 -18.24 36.18 30.68
C ASN A 44 -18.33 36.15 29.16
N THR A 45 -18.36 34.92 28.61
CA THR A 45 -19.30 34.60 27.52
C THR A 45 -19.71 33.14 27.61
N GLN A 46 -20.98 32.89 27.98
CA GLN A 46 -21.65 31.61 27.77
C GLN A 46 -21.63 31.30 26.27
N LYS A 47 -21.06 30.15 25.88
CA LYS A 47 -21.21 29.62 24.53
C LYS A 47 -22.23 28.48 24.53
N ASN A 48 -23.41 28.83 24.03
CA ASN A 48 -24.41 27.90 23.53
C ASN A 48 -23.79 26.95 22.51
N SER A 49 -23.93 25.64 22.78
CA SER A 49 -23.71 24.57 21.82
C SER A 49 -24.91 24.51 20.87
N SER A 50 -24.95 25.39 19.87
CA SER A 50 -25.84 25.21 18.72
C SER A 50 -25.19 24.20 17.77
N VAL A 51 -25.70 22.97 17.80
CA VAL A 51 -25.44 21.99 16.74
C VAL A 51 -25.96 22.60 15.45
N ILE A 52 -25.05 22.93 14.52
CA ILE A 52 -25.42 23.39 13.19
C ILE A 52 -25.92 22.16 12.45
N ASP A 53 -27.24 22.04 12.32
CA ASP A 53 -27.86 21.02 11.49
C ASP A 53 -27.64 21.43 10.03
N LEU A 54 -26.87 20.62 9.30
CA LEU A 54 -26.62 20.84 7.88
C LEU A 54 -27.96 20.79 7.13
N SER A 55 -28.15 21.70 6.19
CA SER A 55 -29.34 21.68 5.35
C SER A 55 -29.37 20.39 4.52
N ASP A 56 -30.55 19.94 4.11
CA ASP A 56 -30.67 18.72 3.29
C ASP A 56 -29.96 18.86 1.93
N SER A 57 -29.72 20.10 1.47
CA SER A 57 -28.89 20.40 0.31
C SER A 57 -27.42 20.10 0.59
N ASP A 58 -26.90 20.58 1.72
CA ASP A 58 -25.51 20.37 2.11
C ASP A 58 -25.22 18.89 2.40
N LYS A 59 -26.19 18.18 3.01
CA LYS A 59 -26.12 16.73 3.23
C LYS A 59 -26.01 15.97 1.91
N LYS A 60 -26.81 16.33 0.90
CA LYS A 60 -26.75 15.73 -0.45
C LYS A 60 -25.46 16.05 -1.20
N GLU A 61 -24.92 17.25 -1.06
CA GLU A 61 -23.65 17.63 -1.67
C GLU A 61 -22.47 16.88 -1.03
N VAL A 62 -22.48 16.74 0.30
CA VAL A 62 -21.52 15.90 1.04
C VAL A 62 -21.63 14.43 0.63
N ASP A 63 -22.84 13.87 0.52
CA ASP A 63 -23.04 12.49 0.08
C ASP A 63 -22.58 12.28 -1.38
N SER A 64 -22.85 13.24 -2.26
CA SER A 64 -22.35 13.23 -3.65
C SER A 64 -20.82 13.28 -3.70
N LEU A 65 -20.19 14.10 -2.87
CA LEU A 65 -18.73 14.20 -2.78
C LEU A 65 -18.11 12.94 -2.17
N LEU A 66 -18.76 12.30 -1.19
CA LEU A 66 -18.35 11.02 -0.61
C LEU A 66 -18.49 9.88 -1.64
N GLN A 67 -19.55 9.90 -2.44
CA GLN A 67 -19.76 8.94 -3.51
C GLN A 67 -18.74 9.12 -4.63
N ASP A 68 -18.39 10.36 -4.96
CA ASP A 68 -17.37 10.71 -5.96
C ASP A 68 -15.92 10.48 -5.44
N LEU A 69 -15.69 10.59 -4.14
CA LEU A 69 -14.43 10.16 -3.50
C LEU A 69 -14.30 8.63 -3.52
N SER A 70 -15.39 7.91 -3.20
CA SER A 70 -15.41 6.44 -3.21
C SER A 70 -15.19 5.85 -4.61
N SER A 71 -15.64 6.57 -5.64
CA SER A 71 -15.46 6.19 -7.04
C SER A 71 -14.05 6.51 -7.57
N LYS A 72 -13.32 7.44 -6.93
CA LYS A 72 -11.99 7.92 -7.35
C LYS A 72 -10.81 7.39 -6.52
N THR A 73 -11.04 6.70 -5.40
CA THR A 73 -9.98 5.98 -4.67
C THR A 73 -9.74 4.57 -5.26
N THR A 74 -8.70 4.47 -6.11
CA THR A 74 -8.02 3.25 -6.62
C THR A 74 -8.92 2.05 -6.93
N SER A 75 -9.43 1.97 -8.16
CA SER A 75 -10.33 0.92 -8.66
C SER A 75 -9.76 -0.51 -8.69
N SER A 76 -8.46 -0.71 -8.41
CA SER A 76 -7.87 -2.05 -8.40
C SER A 76 -8.18 -2.79 -7.09
N PRO A 77 -8.89 -3.94 -7.14
CA PRO A 77 -9.07 -4.82 -5.98
C PRO A 77 -7.75 -5.22 -5.34
N VAL A 78 -6.67 -5.29 -6.14
CA VAL A 78 -5.31 -5.63 -5.69
C VAL A 78 -4.69 -4.50 -4.85
N VAL A 79 -4.93 -3.25 -5.22
CA VAL A 79 -4.48 -2.08 -4.44
C VAL A 79 -5.28 -1.97 -3.14
N ARG A 80 -6.58 -2.27 -3.17
CA ARG A 80 -7.40 -2.36 -1.95
C ARG A 80 -6.96 -3.50 -1.03
N ALA A 81 -6.60 -4.66 -1.59
CA ALA A 81 -6.05 -5.78 -0.84
C ALA A 81 -4.69 -5.43 -0.20
N LEU A 82 -3.81 -4.72 -0.91
CA LEU A 82 -2.56 -4.15 -0.38
C LEU A 82 -2.82 -3.16 0.76
N ILE A 83 -3.71 -2.20 0.58
CA ILE A 83 -4.04 -1.22 1.63
C ILE A 83 -4.65 -1.91 2.85
N ALA A 84 -5.49 -2.92 2.63
CA ALA A 84 -6.05 -3.76 3.69
C ALA A 84 -4.97 -4.62 4.37
N LEU A 85 -3.99 -5.14 3.64
CA LEU A 85 -2.85 -5.89 4.15
C LEU A 85 -2.05 -5.06 5.15
N TYR A 86 -1.64 -3.87 4.72
CA TYR A 86 -0.83 -2.99 5.54
C TYR A 86 -1.62 -2.36 6.70
N SER A 87 -2.93 -2.17 6.55
CA SER A 87 -3.80 -1.72 7.65
C SER A 87 -4.06 -2.85 8.67
N LYS A 88 -4.23 -4.10 8.22
CA LYS A 88 -4.41 -5.27 9.10
C LYS A 88 -3.11 -5.70 9.80
N ASN A 89 -1.94 -5.49 9.19
CA ASN A 89 -0.64 -5.78 9.81
C ASN A 89 -0.43 -4.99 11.12
N ASN A 90 -1.01 -3.81 11.28
CA ASN A 90 -0.97 -3.05 12.54
C ASN A 90 -1.76 -3.72 13.70
N HIS A 91 -2.80 -4.50 13.39
CA HIS A 91 -3.58 -5.24 14.39
C HIS A 91 -3.08 -6.68 14.56
N ALA A 92 -2.66 -7.33 13.49
CA ALA A 92 -2.14 -8.70 13.47
C ALA A 92 -0.79 -8.85 14.18
N ILE A 93 0.11 -7.88 14.07
CA ILE A 93 1.42 -7.92 14.76
C ILE A 93 1.27 -7.83 16.29
N ASN A 94 0.15 -7.31 16.79
CA ASN A 94 -0.16 -7.26 18.22
C ASN A 94 -1.06 -8.42 18.71
N ALA A 95 -1.54 -9.31 17.82
CA ALA A 95 -2.63 -10.24 18.17
C ALA A 95 -2.45 -11.69 17.69
N ILE A 96 -1.29 -12.13 17.21
CA ILE A 96 -1.14 -13.51 16.69
C ILE A 96 -0.22 -14.34 17.59
N GLU A 97 -0.84 -15.09 18.50
CA GLU A 97 -0.32 -16.31 19.14
C GLU A 97 -1.09 -17.53 18.58
N GLU A 98 -0.34 -18.59 18.26
CA GLU A 98 -0.71 -20.02 18.18
C GLU A 98 -1.92 -20.57 17.38
N ASP A 99 -2.96 -19.80 17.00
CA ASP A 99 -4.21 -20.33 16.41
C ASP A 99 -4.16 -20.76 14.91
N GLN A 100 -3.19 -20.26 14.13
CA GLN A 100 -3.30 -20.30 12.66
C GLN A 100 -3.07 -21.67 11.99
N LYS A 101 -2.41 -22.63 12.65
CA LYS A 101 -2.19 -23.98 12.07
C LYS A 101 -3.42 -24.88 12.17
N SER A 102 -4.22 -24.72 13.24
CA SER A 102 -5.47 -25.45 13.46
C SER A 102 -6.56 -24.99 12.48
N ASP A 103 -6.65 -23.68 12.29
CA ASP A 103 -7.68 -23.06 11.46
C ASP A 103 -7.55 -23.37 9.97
N ASN A 104 -6.31 -23.47 9.45
CA ASN A 104 -6.10 -23.84 8.05
C ASN A 104 -6.55 -25.28 7.74
N LYS A 105 -6.34 -26.23 8.66
CA LYS A 105 -6.81 -27.61 8.48
C LYS A 105 -8.33 -27.68 8.48
N LYS A 106 -8.96 -27.01 9.45
CA LYS A 106 -10.42 -26.90 9.56
C LYS A 106 -11.07 -26.29 8.33
N LEU A 107 -10.37 -25.34 7.69
CA LEU A 107 -10.87 -24.67 6.50
C LEU A 107 -10.84 -25.56 5.25
N VAL A 108 -9.76 -26.32 5.05
CA VAL A 108 -9.68 -27.34 3.99
C VAL A 108 -10.77 -28.41 4.18
N GLU A 109 -11.03 -28.81 5.42
CA GLU A 109 -12.13 -29.72 5.76
C GLU A 109 -13.50 -29.12 5.40
N LEU A 110 -13.75 -27.84 5.72
CA LEU A 110 -15.00 -27.15 5.37
C LEU A 110 -15.20 -27.01 3.85
N GLU A 111 -14.14 -26.77 3.09
CA GLU A 111 -14.22 -26.69 1.62
C GLU A 111 -14.49 -28.05 0.99
N THR A 112 -13.86 -29.10 1.51
CA THR A 112 -14.14 -30.48 1.09
C THR A 112 -15.60 -30.82 1.36
N GLN A 113 -16.11 -30.47 2.55
CA GLN A 113 -17.51 -30.65 2.92
C GLN A 113 -18.45 -29.86 1.99
N PHE A 114 -18.13 -28.61 1.67
CA PHE A 114 -18.93 -27.79 0.74
C PHE A 114 -19.03 -28.44 -0.65
N ILE A 115 -17.93 -28.96 -1.18
CA ILE A 115 -17.89 -29.64 -2.48
C ILE A 115 -18.77 -30.88 -2.47
N GLU A 116 -18.70 -31.71 -1.43
CA GLU A 116 -19.52 -32.92 -1.33
C GLU A 116 -21.02 -32.59 -1.23
N ILE A 117 -21.40 -31.58 -0.45
CA ILE A 117 -22.81 -31.14 -0.35
C ILE A 117 -23.30 -30.59 -1.71
N MET A 118 -22.46 -29.87 -2.45
CA MET A 118 -22.79 -29.39 -3.80
C MET A 118 -22.97 -30.55 -4.80
N LYS A 119 -22.17 -31.61 -4.71
CA LYS A 119 -22.33 -32.83 -5.52
C LYS A 119 -23.66 -33.52 -5.18
N GLU A 120 -23.97 -33.68 -3.90
CA GLU A 120 -25.22 -34.31 -3.46
C GLU A 120 -26.45 -33.51 -3.92
N ARG A 121 -26.41 -32.18 -3.78
CA ARG A 121 -27.45 -31.28 -4.31
C ARG A 121 -27.65 -31.46 -5.80
N LYS A 122 -26.56 -31.56 -6.57
CA LYS A 122 -26.61 -31.77 -8.02
C LYS A 122 -27.23 -33.13 -8.37
N ILE A 123 -26.88 -34.20 -7.66
CA ILE A 123 -27.47 -35.54 -7.87
C ILE A 123 -28.98 -35.48 -7.58
N LEU A 124 -29.38 -34.84 -6.47
CA LEU A 124 -30.79 -34.72 -6.09
C LEU A 124 -31.61 -33.91 -7.11
N LEU A 125 -31.07 -32.79 -7.61
CA LEU A 125 -31.73 -31.99 -8.65
C LEU A 125 -31.80 -32.70 -10.00
N ASN A 126 -30.82 -33.54 -10.32
CA ASN A 126 -30.85 -34.35 -11.54
C ASN A 126 -31.87 -35.50 -11.45
N ALA A 127 -32.06 -36.07 -10.27
CA ALA A 127 -33.07 -37.10 -10.03
C ALA A 127 -34.50 -36.51 -10.06
N HIS A 128 -34.65 -35.25 -9.63
CA HIS A 128 -35.94 -34.55 -9.54
C HIS A 128 -35.86 -33.13 -10.11
N PRO A 129 -35.90 -32.99 -11.45
CA PRO A 129 -35.83 -31.69 -12.13
C PRO A 129 -36.92 -30.71 -11.71
N GLU A 130 -38.11 -31.19 -11.34
CA GLU A 130 -39.24 -30.41 -10.82
C GLU A 130 -38.89 -29.57 -9.58
N LEU A 131 -37.89 -30.00 -8.80
CA LEU A 131 -37.40 -29.24 -7.65
C LEU A 131 -36.60 -27.98 -8.03
N MET A 132 -36.16 -27.84 -9.30
CA MET A 132 -35.54 -26.62 -9.84
C MET A 132 -36.57 -25.56 -10.20
N GLU A 133 -37.73 -25.91 -10.76
CA GLU A 133 -38.76 -24.94 -11.13
C GLU A 133 -39.39 -24.26 -9.91
N GLN A 134 -39.60 -25.00 -8.83
CA GLN A 134 -40.06 -24.43 -7.55
C GLN A 134 -39.05 -23.43 -6.96
N TYR A 135 -37.75 -23.55 -7.26
CA TYR A 135 -36.71 -22.67 -6.74
C TYR A 135 -36.75 -21.27 -7.37
N ASN A 136 -37.12 -21.17 -8.65
CA ASN A 136 -37.20 -19.89 -9.36
C ASN A 136 -38.51 -19.14 -9.09
N THR A 137 -39.54 -19.84 -8.60
CA THR A 137 -40.91 -19.32 -8.49
C THR A 137 -41.26 -18.88 -7.07
N VAL A 138 -40.63 -19.45 -6.03
CA VAL A 138 -40.99 -19.19 -4.63
C VAL A 138 -40.13 -18.06 -4.01
N LYS A 139 -40.48 -16.81 -4.37
CA LYS A 139 -40.27 -15.64 -3.51
C LYS A 139 -41.58 -15.03 -2.99
N SER A 140 -42.73 -15.56 -3.41
CA SER A 140 -44.04 -15.20 -2.89
C SER A 140 -44.62 -16.37 -2.10
N THR A 141 -44.80 -16.13 -0.81
CA THR A 141 -45.51 -16.92 0.18
C THR A 141 -46.75 -17.61 -0.39
N GLN A 142 -46.81 -18.94 -0.31
CA GLN A 142 -48.07 -19.63 -0.05
C GLN A 142 -47.83 -21.03 0.52
N VAL A 143 -48.59 -21.29 1.58
CA VAL A 143 -48.71 -22.56 2.31
C VAL A 143 -49.25 -23.61 1.34
N MET A 144 -48.48 -24.66 1.09
CA MET A 144 -48.93 -25.81 0.30
C MET A 144 -49.85 -26.64 1.19
N ASN A 145 -51.09 -26.84 0.75
CA ASN A 145 -52.04 -27.77 1.35
C ASN A 145 -51.54 -29.20 1.15
N GLU A 146 -51.56 -29.97 2.23
CA GLU A 146 -51.19 -31.38 2.29
C GLU A 146 -52.28 -32.25 1.63
N GLU A 147 -52.27 -32.38 0.31
CA GLU A 147 -53.05 -33.42 -0.35
C GLU A 147 -52.17 -34.27 -1.29
N ASP A 148 -51.86 -35.46 -0.78
CA ASP A 148 -51.90 -36.76 -1.48
C ASP A 148 -51.06 -36.98 -2.75
N ASP A 149 -49.78 -36.62 -2.74
CA ASP A 149 -48.80 -37.09 -3.72
C ASP A 149 -47.52 -37.63 -3.04
N GLY A 150 -47.57 -38.90 -2.60
CA GLY A 150 -46.42 -39.80 -2.40
C GLY A 150 -45.44 -39.51 -1.25
N GLU A 151 -45.31 -40.45 -0.31
CA GLU A 151 -44.28 -40.45 0.77
C GLU A 151 -42.86 -40.13 0.26
N ASP A 152 -42.57 -40.44 -1.01
CA ASP A 152 -41.27 -40.25 -1.65
C ASP A 152 -40.95 -38.77 -1.93
N MET A 153 -41.90 -37.99 -2.47
CA MET A 153 -41.68 -36.57 -2.79
C MET A 153 -41.44 -35.74 -1.52
N TYR A 154 -42.17 -36.04 -0.44
CA TYR A 154 -41.93 -35.41 0.86
C TYR A 154 -40.53 -35.71 1.40
N ALA A 155 -40.03 -36.94 1.22
CA ALA A 155 -38.66 -37.31 1.59
C ALA A 155 -37.62 -36.52 0.78
N TYR A 156 -37.83 -36.31 -0.52
CA TYR A 156 -36.96 -35.50 -1.38
C TYR A 156 -36.95 -34.02 -1.00
N ILE A 157 -38.11 -33.42 -0.73
CA ILE A 157 -38.22 -32.02 -0.28
C ILE A 157 -37.51 -31.84 1.07
N LYS A 158 -37.72 -32.77 2.01
CA LYS A 158 -37.04 -32.77 3.31
C LYS A 158 -35.53 -32.89 3.15
N LYS A 159 -35.04 -33.79 2.29
CA LYS A 159 -33.62 -33.97 2.00
C LYS A 159 -32.99 -32.73 1.35
N LYS A 160 -33.69 -32.11 0.39
CA LYS A 160 -33.28 -30.84 -0.23
C LYS A 160 -33.12 -29.73 0.81
N ASN A 161 -34.10 -29.56 1.70
CA ASN A 161 -34.06 -28.54 2.75
C ASN A 161 -32.88 -28.76 3.72
N LEU A 162 -32.56 -30.01 4.05
CA LEU A 162 -31.39 -30.36 4.86
C LEU A 162 -30.07 -30.01 4.15
N ILE A 163 -29.95 -30.34 2.86
CA ILE A 163 -28.80 -29.98 2.02
C ILE A 163 -28.62 -28.46 1.95
N ASP A 164 -29.70 -27.70 1.72
CA ASP A 164 -29.65 -26.24 1.64
C ASP A 164 -29.29 -25.60 3.00
N GLN A 165 -29.77 -26.17 4.13
CA GLN A 165 -29.38 -25.73 5.48
C GLN A 165 -27.90 -25.98 5.76
N GLU A 166 -27.38 -27.17 5.42
CA GLU A 166 -25.95 -27.49 5.59
C GLU A 166 -25.08 -26.64 4.64
N LEU A 167 -25.50 -26.37 3.40
CA LEU A 167 -24.81 -25.41 2.53
C LEU A 167 -24.75 -24.01 3.15
N LYS A 168 -25.85 -23.53 3.74
CA LYS A 168 -25.90 -22.22 4.38
C LYS A 168 -24.96 -22.18 5.59
N LYS A 169 -24.93 -23.24 6.39
CA LYS A 169 -24.07 -23.38 7.57
C LYS A 169 -22.59 -23.44 7.17
N VAL A 170 -22.22 -24.34 6.27
CA VAL A 170 -20.84 -24.47 5.76
C VAL A 170 -20.41 -23.19 5.04
N SER A 171 -21.29 -22.56 4.24
CA SER A 171 -20.99 -21.25 3.63
C SER A 171 -20.76 -20.15 4.66
N THR A 172 -21.50 -20.14 5.77
CA THR A 172 -21.29 -19.18 6.87
C THR A 172 -19.97 -19.42 7.59
N GLN A 173 -19.64 -20.69 7.86
CA GLN A 173 -18.36 -21.08 8.46
C GLN A 173 -17.18 -20.79 7.54
N ILE A 174 -17.32 -21.11 6.25
CA ILE A 174 -16.37 -20.72 5.20
C ILE A 174 -16.26 -19.21 5.14
N LYS A 175 -17.33 -18.41 5.20
CA LYS A 175 -17.24 -16.94 5.18
C LYS A 175 -16.49 -16.40 6.41
N ALA A 176 -16.76 -16.96 7.58
CA ALA A 176 -16.04 -16.62 8.81
C ALA A 176 -14.53 -16.94 8.68
N ALA A 177 -14.20 -18.08 8.07
CA ALA A 177 -12.82 -18.51 7.82
C ALA A 177 -12.16 -17.84 6.59
N LYS A 178 -12.93 -17.46 5.55
CA LYS A 178 -12.52 -16.85 4.28
C LYS A 178 -12.11 -15.40 4.41
N THR A 179 -12.33 -14.77 5.55
CA THR A 179 -11.71 -13.50 5.90
C THR A 179 -10.15 -13.55 5.83
N THR A 180 -9.60 -14.75 5.58
CA THR A 180 -8.18 -15.13 5.58
C THR A 180 -7.71 -15.88 4.30
N TYR A 181 -8.48 -15.93 3.20
CA TYR A 181 -8.18 -16.84 2.06
C TYR A 181 -7.23 -16.31 0.97
N CYS A 182 -6.64 -15.14 1.14
CA CYS A 182 -5.45 -14.82 0.37
C CYS A 182 -4.29 -14.95 1.34
N HIS A 183 -3.46 -15.98 1.13
CA HIS A 183 -2.16 -16.04 1.78
C HIS A 183 -1.34 -14.92 1.17
N TYR A 184 -1.45 -13.74 1.75
CA TYR A 184 -0.66 -12.60 1.35
C TYR A 184 0.77 -12.68 1.86
N PHE A 185 1.02 -13.55 2.82
CA PHE A 185 2.33 -13.79 3.37
C PHE A 185 2.95 -14.97 2.64
N CYS A 186 4.22 -14.84 2.31
CA CYS A 186 5.02 -15.96 1.84
C CYS A 186 5.26 -16.97 2.97
N ASP A 187 5.73 -18.17 2.61
CA ASP A 187 5.94 -19.23 3.58
C ASP A 187 6.95 -18.82 4.68
N GLY A 188 6.58 -19.09 5.93
CA GLY A 188 7.31 -18.71 7.14
C GLY A 188 7.59 -17.20 7.29
N GLU A 189 6.88 -16.31 6.59
CA GLU A 189 7.10 -14.86 6.71
C GLU A 189 6.67 -14.32 8.07
N LEU A 190 5.49 -14.73 8.55
CA LEU A 190 4.94 -14.29 9.83
C LEU A 190 5.85 -14.67 11.00
N GLU A 191 6.35 -15.91 11.01
CA GLU A 191 7.29 -16.39 12.03
C GLU A 191 8.61 -15.60 11.97
N PHE A 192 9.12 -15.37 10.76
CA PHE A 192 10.31 -14.56 10.56
C PHE A 192 10.13 -13.12 11.10
N MET A 193 8.98 -12.48 10.82
CA MET A 193 8.69 -11.14 11.32
C MET A 193 8.68 -11.06 12.84
N LYS A 194 8.02 -12.02 13.51
CA LYS A 194 7.95 -12.06 14.98
C LYS A 194 9.33 -12.20 15.61
N ASN A 195 10.15 -13.11 15.07
CA ASN A 195 11.45 -13.43 15.64
C ASN A 195 12.52 -12.36 15.37
N ASN A 196 12.28 -11.43 14.44
CA ASN A 196 13.30 -10.49 13.97
C ASN A 196 12.85 -9.02 13.99
N ILE A 197 11.80 -8.67 14.74
CA ILE A 197 11.21 -7.32 14.74
C ILE A 197 12.21 -6.20 15.11
N ASP A 198 13.16 -6.48 16.00
CA ASP A 198 14.20 -5.54 16.46
C ASP A 198 15.56 -5.81 15.84
N SER A 199 15.69 -6.82 14.98
CA SER A 199 16.96 -7.21 14.39
C SER A 199 17.27 -6.36 13.17
N LYS A 200 18.07 -5.31 13.38
CA LYS A 200 18.53 -4.42 12.31
C LYS A 200 19.26 -5.23 11.23
N ASP A 201 19.03 -4.86 9.97
CA ASP A 201 19.67 -5.45 8.79
C ASP A 201 19.37 -6.94 8.53
N THR A 202 18.43 -7.53 9.26
CA THR A 202 17.98 -8.92 9.07
C THR A 202 16.77 -8.94 8.14
N CYS A 203 16.90 -9.65 7.02
CA CYS A 203 15.89 -9.71 5.97
C CYS A 203 15.66 -11.13 5.51
N LYS A 204 14.42 -11.44 5.14
CA LYS A 204 14.06 -12.66 4.41
C LYS A 204 13.69 -12.29 2.99
N TYR A 205 14.33 -12.96 2.04
CA TYR A 205 14.18 -12.71 0.61
C TYR A 205 13.39 -13.84 -0.01
N TYR A 206 12.35 -13.48 -0.77
CA TYR A 206 11.55 -14.41 -1.55
C TYR A 206 11.79 -14.08 -3.02
N THR A 207 12.59 -14.90 -3.69
CA THR A 207 12.90 -14.73 -5.12
C THR A 207 11.98 -15.59 -5.95
N MET A 208 11.29 -14.95 -6.89
CA MET A 208 10.23 -15.55 -7.69
C MET A 208 10.49 -15.28 -9.17
N THR A 209 10.36 -16.31 -9.98
CA THR A 209 10.43 -16.23 -11.44
C THR A 209 9.08 -16.67 -12.02
N TYR A 210 8.85 -16.36 -13.29
CA TYR A 210 7.60 -16.73 -13.95
C TYR A 210 7.39 -18.25 -13.90
N ASN A 211 6.28 -18.68 -13.30
CA ASN A 211 5.80 -20.04 -13.36
C ASN A 211 4.48 -20.06 -14.14
N SER A 212 4.41 -20.91 -15.17
CA SER A 212 3.25 -21.02 -16.07
C SER A 212 2.01 -21.63 -15.42
N ALA A 213 2.15 -22.32 -14.28
CA ALA A 213 1.02 -22.92 -13.58
C ALA A 213 0.35 -21.89 -12.65
N PHE A 214 -0.71 -21.23 -13.13
CA PHE A 214 -1.62 -20.44 -12.29
C PHE A 214 -2.80 -21.30 -11.88
N ASP A 215 -2.97 -21.53 -10.58
CA ASP A 215 -4.19 -22.09 -10.01
C ASP A 215 -5.03 -20.94 -9.41
N PRO A 216 -6.22 -20.64 -9.97
CA PRO A 216 -7.08 -19.58 -9.44
C PRO A 216 -7.63 -19.91 -8.04
N PHE A 217 -7.55 -21.16 -7.59
CA PHE A 217 -8.06 -21.60 -6.29
C PHE A 217 -6.97 -21.68 -5.22
N THR A 218 -5.70 -21.77 -5.62
CA THR A 218 -4.55 -21.72 -4.72
C THR A 218 -3.61 -20.60 -5.18
N CYS A 219 -3.62 -19.47 -4.45
CA CYS A 219 -2.69 -18.37 -4.68
C CYS A 219 -1.74 -18.26 -3.47
N PRO A 220 -0.61 -18.98 -3.47
CA PRO A 220 0.45 -18.80 -2.47
C PRO A 220 0.90 -17.34 -2.42
N GLY A 221 1.43 -16.92 -1.27
CA GLY A 221 1.93 -15.55 -1.10
C GLY A 221 2.95 -15.17 -2.16
N GLU A 222 3.87 -16.08 -2.49
CA GLU A 222 4.87 -15.90 -3.53
C GLU A 222 4.21 -15.59 -4.88
N LEU A 223 3.19 -16.37 -5.27
CA LEU A 223 2.47 -16.13 -6.53
C LEU A 223 1.72 -14.79 -6.51
N PHE A 224 1.10 -14.43 -5.38
CA PHE A 224 0.46 -13.13 -5.20
C PHE A 224 1.46 -11.97 -5.38
N HIS A 225 2.60 -12.02 -4.68
CA HIS A 225 3.66 -11.01 -4.74
C HIS A 225 4.24 -10.90 -6.15
N PHE A 226 4.47 -12.02 -6.84
CA PHE A 226 4.96 -12.05 -8.21
C PHE A 226 3.97 -11.35 -9.18
N ARG A 227 2.69 -11.73 -9.15
CA ARG A 227 1.65 -11.15 -10.04
C ARG A 227 1.40 -9.68 -9.77
N LEU A 228 1.52 -9.26 -8.51
CA LEU A 228 1.43 -7.87 -8.13
C LEU A 228 2.58 -7.05 -8.73
N ALA A 229 3.82 -7.51 -8.59
CA ALA A 229 4.98 -6.85 -9.20
C ALA A 229 4.92 -6.85 -10.74
N GLU A 230 4.43 -7.93 -11.36
CA GLU A 230 4.15 -8.01 -12.80
C GLU A 230 3.17 -6.92 -13.26
N THR A 231 2.11 -6.69 -12.49
CA THR A 231 1.12 -5.63 -12.78
C THR A 231 1.74 -4.24 -12.70
N PHE A 232 2.71 -4.02 -11.81
CA PHE A 232 3.42 -2.74 -11.75
C PHE A 232 4.33 -2.51 -12.96
N LEU A 233 5.07 -3.53 -13.38
CA LEU A 233 5.95 -3.43 -14.55
C LEU A 233 5.16 -3.27 -15.86
N SER A 234 4.04 -3.98 -16.02
CA SER A 234 3.21 -3.88 -17.23
C SER A 234 2.69 -2.46 -17.47
N ARG A 235 2.43 -1.71 -16.39
CA ARG A 235 2.04 -0.30 -16.43
C ARG A 235 3.16 0.65 -16.85
N ALA A 236 4.43 0.24 -16.76
CA ALA A 236 5.54 1.09 -17.15
C ALA A 236 5.58 1.32 -18.66
N SER A 237 5.26 0.31 -19.48
CA SER A 237 5.69 0.40 -20.89
C SER A 237 4.82 -0.31 -21.90
N GLY A 238 3.57 -0.66 -21.55
CA GLY A 238 2.65 -1.30 -22.50
C GLY A 238 3.27 -2.51 -23.21
N ASN A 239 4.00 -3.35 -22.43
CA ASN A 239 4.70 -4.58 -22.85
C ASN A 239 6.11 -4.44 -23.45
N GLN A 240 6.80 -3.30 -23.35
CA GLN A 240 8.21 -3.21 -23.81
C GLN A 240 9.23 -3.92 -22.91
N TYR A 241 8.87 -4.20 -21.66
CA TYR A 241 9.76 -4.87 -20.69
C TYR A 241 9.22 -6.24 -20.33
N THR A 242 10.13 -7.21 -20.24
CA THR A 242 9.80 -8.60 -19.90
C THR A 242 10.24 -8.88 -18.49
N LEU A 243 9.29 -9.13 -17.59
CA LEU A 243 9.61 -9.49 -16.22
C LEU A 243 10.49 -10.76 -16.18
N LYS A 244 11.64 -10.68 -15.51
CA LYS A 244 12.57 -11.82 -15.34
C LYS A 244 12.48 -12.40 -13.93
N GLU A 245 12.50 -11.53 -12.94
CA GLU A 245 12.59 -11.92 -11.53
C GLU A 245 11.94 -10.86 -10.64
N VAL A 246 11.24 -11.32 -9.61
CA VAL A 246 10.73 -10.49 -8.53
C VAL A 246 11.37 -10.98 -7.24
N THR A 247 12.06 -10.11 -6.52
CA THR A 247 12.46 -10.36 -5.13
C THR A 247 11.52 -9.57 -4.22
N TYR A 248 10.67 -10.26 -3.47
CA TYR A 248 9.95 -9.68 -2.33
C TYR A 248 10.83 -9.76 -1.08
N VAL A 249 10.88 -8.68 -0.31
CA VAL A 249 11.74 -8.58 0.86
C VAL A 249 10.90 -8.30 2.10
N CYS A 250 11.01 -9.20 3.07
CA CYS A 250 10.49 -9.01 4.41
C CYS A 250 11.61 -8.45 5.29
N ASN A 251 11.48 -7.19 5.69
CA ASN A 251 12.39 -6.51 6.61
C ASN A 251 11.59 -5.98 7.82
N PRO A 252 11.52 -6.75 8.92
CA PRO A 252 10.66 -6.44 10.07
C PRO A 252 11.06 -5.14 10.78
N TYR A 253 12.37 -4.89 10.89
CA TYR A 253 12.91 -3.67 11.48
C TYR A 253 12.45 -2.43 10.69
N ASN A 254 12.63 -2.42 9.37
CA ASN A 254 12.20 -1.30 8.53
C ASN A 254 10.67 -1.13 8.55
N LEU A 255 9.90 -2.23 8.57
CA LEU A 255 8.45 -2.19 8.69
C LEU A 255 7.99 -1.56 10.01
N LYS A 256 8.64 -1.89 11.14
CA LYS A 256 8.38 -1.29 12.45
C LYS A 256 8.60 0.22 12.40
N ARG A 257 9.77 0.66 11.91
CA ARG A 257 10.14 2.07 11.76
C ARG A 257 9.17 2.84 10.87
N PHE A 258 8.78 2.25 9.74
CA PHE A 258 7.80 2.81 8.82
C PHE A 258 6.44 3.04 9.46
N ASN A 259 5.97 2.08 10.27
CA ASN A 259 4.71 2.20 11.01
C ASN A 259 4.80 3.19 12.18
N GLU A 260 5.93 3.27 12.87
CA GLU A 260 6.19 4.31 13.87
C GLU A 260 6.12 5.70 13.25
N ARG A 261 6.81 5.90 12.11
CA ARG A 261 6.79 7.16 11.35
C ARG A 261 5.38 7.55 10.91
N LYS A 262 4.55 6.58 10.50
CA LYS A 262 3.13 6.81 10.21
C LYS A 262 2.40 7.44 11.40
N ARG A 263 2.58 6.90 12.61
CA ARG A 263 1.94 7.42 13.83
C ARG A 263 2.45 8.83 14.16
N GLU A 264 3.75 9.05 14.01
CA GLU A 264 4.36 10.36 14.24
C GLU A 264 3.82 11.43 13.29
N LEU A 265 3.75 11.14 11.99
CA LEU A 265 3.18 12.06 11.00
C LEU A 265 1.70 12.32 11.25
N ALA A 266 0.93 11.28 11.60
CA ALA A 266 -0.49 11.42 11.90
C ALA A 266 -0.70 12.37 13.09
N LYS A 267 0.05 12.15 14.18
CA LYS A 267 0.02 13.01 15.37
C LYS A 267 0.48 14.44 15.04
N LYS A 268 1.57 14.60 14.28
CA LYS A 268 2.16 15.89 13.92
C LYS A 268 1.18 16.80 13.18
N HIS A 269 0.38 16.24 12.28
CA HIS A 269 -0.53 17.01 11.42
C HIS A 269 -2.01 16.88 11.79
N GLY A 270 -2.33 16.15 12.86
CA GLY A 270 -3.71 15.90 13.27
C GLY A 270 -4.50 15.03 12.29
N PHE A 271 -3.82 14.14 11.54
CA PHE A 271 -4.49 13.20 10.65
C PHE A 271 -5.02 11.98 11.43
N LEU A 272 -6.10 11.39 10.94
CA LEU A 272 -6.52 10.07 11.40
C LEU A 272 -5.47 9.04 10.94
N LEU A 273 -5.09 8.13 11.84
CA LEU A 273 -4.08 7.11 11.51
C LEU A 273 -4.52 6.27 10.30
N ASP A 274 -5.81 6.00 10.16
CA ASP A 274 -6.36 5.23 9.05
C ASP A 274 -6.42 6.00 7.73
N SER A 275 -6.48 7.33 7.76
CA SER A 275 -6.45 8.15 6.54
C SER A 275 -5.04 8.29 5.96
N MET A 276 -4.00 8.04 6.77
CA MET A 276 -2.62 7.97 6.29
C MET A 276 -2.35 6.66 5.56
N LYS A 277 -2.70 6.60 4.27
CA LYS A 277 -2.38 5.47 3.40
C LYS A 277 -1.04 5.71 2.69
N PRO A 278 -0.15 4.71 2.64
CA PRO A 278 1.08 4.84 1.87
C PRO A 278 0.78 4.80 0.38
N LEU A 279 1.56 5.52 -0.40
CA LEU A 279 1.56 5.44 -1.87
C LEU A 279 2.50 4.32 -2.32
N ILE A 280 2.14 3.64 -3.40
CA ILE A 280 3.05 2.73 -4.10
C ILE A 280 3.80 3.57 -5.11
N LEU A 281 5.09 3.77 -4.88
CA LEU A 281 5.95 4.56 -5.75
C LEU A 281 7.16 3.75 -6.21
N PHE A 282 7.74 4.19 -7.31
CA PHE A 282 8.83 3.53 -8.01
C PHE A 282 10.13 4.29 -7.84
N HIS A 283 11.24 3.56 -7.79
CA HIS A 283 12.58 4.13 -7.73
C HIS A 283 13.54 3.35 -8.63
N GLY A 284 14.25 4.05 -9.51
CA GLY A 284 15.32 3.50 -10.34
C GLY A 284 16.68 3.99 -9.88
N ASN A 285 17.67 3.10 -9.92
CA ASN A 285 19.07 3.38 -9.61
C ASN A 285 20.00 2.83 -10.72
N ARG A 286 21.12 3.50 -10.96
CA ARG A 286 22.07 3.10 -12.00
C ARG A 286 22.97 1.94 -11.58
N LEU A 287 23.26 1.80 -10.28
CA LEU A 287 24.19 0.78 -9.77
C LEU A 287 23.41 -0.38 -9.15
N GLU A 288 23.62 -1.60 -9.67
CA GLU A 288 22.94 -2.80 -9.18
C GLU A 288 23.24 -3.09 -7.70
N SER A 289 24.47 -2.80 -7.24
CA SER A 289 24.87 -2.96 -5.83
C SER A 289 24.12 -2.06 -4.84
N ASN A 290 23.47 -0.98 -5.31
CA ASN A 290 22.67 -0.14 -4.42
C ASN A 290 21.34 -0.81 -4.04
N TYR A 291 20.78 -1.65 -4.91
CA TYR A 291 19.47 -2.25 -4.68
C TYR A 291 19.48 -3.13 -3.43
N ASP A 292 20.44 -4.06 -3.32
CA ASP A 292 20.50 -4.98 -2.18
C ASP A 292 20.78 -4.23 -0.86
N ASN A 293 21.62 -3.18 -0.91
CA ASN A 293 21.86 -2.32 0.25
C ASN A 293 20.59 -1.58 0.69
N ILE A 294 19.82 -1.03 -0.27
CA ILE A 294 18.56 -0.34 0.01
C ILE A 294 17.53 -1.31 0.60
N MET A 295 17.40 -2.52 0.06
CA MET A 295 16.47 -3.52 0.60
C MET A 295 16.82 -3.93 2.05
N LYS A 296 18.12 -4.03 2.34
CA LYS A 296 18.63 -4.45 3.65
C LYS A 296 18.57 -3.35 4.72
N THR A 297 19.03 -2.15 4.37
CA THR A 297 19.30 -1.06 5.33
C THR A 297 18.42 0.17 5.13
N ASN A 298 17.44 0.08 4.22
CA ASN A 298 16.65 1.22 3.71
C ASN A 298 17.50 2.21 2.88
N PHE A 299 16.87 3.27 2.38
CA PHE A 299 17.56 4.39 1.76
C PHE A 299 18.36 5.16 2.80
N SER A 300 19.53 5.68 2.41
CA SER A 300 20.37 6.51 3.30
C SER A 300 20.39 7.96 2.82
N MET A 301 19.89 8.87 3.67
CA MET A 301 19.87 10.30 3.34
C MET A 301 21.27 10.90 3.18
N GLN A 302 22.29 10.30 3.81
CA GLN A 302 23.69 10.73 3.72
C GLN A 302 24.32 10.45 2.35
N ARG A 303 23.74 9.51 1.58
CA ARG A 303 24.24 9.10 0.26
C ARG A 303 23.58 9.84 -0.90
N ILE A 304 22.64 10.76 -0.62
CA ILE A 304 21.95 11.52 -1.67
C ILE A 304 22.96 12.38 -2.44
N GLY A 305 22.99 12.20 -3.76
CA GLY A 305 23.86 12.94 -4.67
C GLY A 305 25.35 12.59 -4.58
N SER A 306 25.76 11.66 -3.70
CA SER A 306 27.19 11.35 -3.49
C SER A 306 27.87 10.78 -4.74
N ASN A 307 27.12 10.01 -5.54
CA ASN A 307 27.67 9.32 -6.72
C ASN A 307 27.51 10.12 -8.02
N THR A 308 26.58 11.08 -8.06
CA THR A 308 26.19 11.78 -9.30
C THR A 308 26.47 13.27 -9.26
N GLY A 309 26.67 13.86 -8.08
CA GLY A 309 26.67 15.32 -7.88
C GLY A 309 25.29 15.96 -8.11
N ASN A 310 24.27 15.19 -8.50
CA ASN A 310 22.93 15.69 -8.76
C ASN A 310 22.18 15.86 -7.44
N MET A 311 21.89 17.10 -7.08
CA MET A 311 21.11 17.46 -5.89
C MET A 311 19.60 17.36 -6.11
N GLY A 312 19.16 17.04 -7.33
CA GLY A 312 17.78 16.86 -7.72
C GLY A 312 17.05 18.17 -8.02
N TYR A 313 16.00 18.10 -8.85
CA TYR A 313 15.24 19.26 -9.35
C TYR A 313 14.25 19.85 -8.35
N TYR A 314 13.79 19.06 -7.39
CA TYR A 314 12.72 19.40 -6.46
C TYR A 314 13.12 19.23 -4.99
N GLY A 315 14.43 19.16 -4.73
CA GLY A 315 15.00 19.08 -3.40
C GLY A 315 16.04 17.97 -3.22
N LYS A 316 16.88 18.12 -2.20
CA LYS A 316 17.93 17.15 -1.87
C LYS A 316 17.37 16.00 -1.03
N GLY A 317 16.62 15.10 -1.68
CA GLY A 317 15.98 13.94 -1.07
C GLY A 317 16.07 12.68 -1.94
N VAL A 318 15.36 11.63 -1.52
CA VAL A 318 15.17 10.42 -2.33
C VAL A 318 13.99 10.63 -3.27
N TYR A 319 14.21 10.41 -4.57
CA TYR A 319 13.23 10.62 -5.62
C TYR A 319 12.44 9.34 -5.89
N PHE A 320 11.13 9.49 -5.97
CA PHE A 320 10.19 8.45 -6.36
C PHE A 320 9.25 8.97 -7.44
N SER A 321 8.58 8.06 -8.15
CA SER A 321 7.51 8.40 -9.08
C SER A 321 6.28 7.53 -8.86
N SER A 322 5.07 8.07 -9.03
CA SER A 322 3.86 7.24 -9.16
C SER A 322 3.77 6.53 -10.51
N TYR A 323 4.63 6.91 -11.46
CA TYR A 323 4.67 6.43 -12.82
C TYR A 323 5.93 5.59 -13.04
N PRO A 324 5.81 4.26 -13.17
CA PRO A 324 6.99 3.40 -13.25
C PRO A 324 7.87 3.73 -14.46
N GLN A 325 7.30 4.23 -15.57
CA GLN A 325 8.05 4.66 -16.74
C GLN A 325 9.12 5.74 -16.46
N TYR A 326 8.85 6.66 -15.53
CA TYR A 326 9.82 7.69 -15.16
C TYR A 326 11.01 7.05 -14.44
N SER A 327 10.74 6.10 -13.54
CA SER A 327 11.76 5.44 -12.75
C SER A 327 12.58 4.44 -13.57
N VAL A 328 11.99 3.79 -14.56
CA VAL A 328 12.73 2.89 -15.46
C VAL A 328 13.82 3.64 -16.25
N GLY A 329 13.61 4.91 -16.60
CA GLY A 329 14.66 5.74 -17.21
C GLY A 329 15.93 5.88 -16.34
N TYR A 330 15.82 5.65 -15.03
CA TYR A 330 16.93 5.69 -14.07
C TYR A 330 17.42 4.29 -13.66
N ALA A 331 16.74 3.22 -14.09
CA ALA A 331 17.02 1.82 -13.79
C ALA A 331 18.16 1.26 -14.66
N GLY A 332 19.39 1.75 -14.46
CA GLY A 332 20.55 1.39 -15.30
C GLY A 332 20.87 -0.12 -15.36
N SER A 333 20.46 -0.90 -14.36
CA SER A 333 20.64 -2.36 -14.28
C SER A 333 19.39 -3.16 -14.66
N ASN A 334 18.43 -2.56 -15.38
CA ASN A 334 17.10 -3.14 -15.67
C ASN A 334 16.41 -3.65 -14.41
N CYS A 335 16.55 -2.88 -13.33
CA CYS A 335 16.01 -3.20 -12.03
C CYS A 335 15.21 -2.01 -11.51
N LEU A 336 14.02 -2.27 -10.97
CA LEU A 336 13.14 -1.25 -10.42
C LEU A 336 12.83 -1.61 -8.97
N LEU A 337 12.93 -0.64 -8.08
CA LEU A 337 12.38 -0.76 -6.74
C LEU A 337 10.92 -0.32 -6.74
N VAL A 338 10.10 -1.10 -6.05
CA VAL A 338 8.73 -0.72 -5.69
C VAL A 338 8.71 -0.53 -4.18
N CYS A 339 8.26 0.64 -3.75
CA CYS A 339 8.27 1.05 -2.35
C CYS A 339 6.88 1.52 -1.93
N LEU A 340 6.56 1.29 -0.65
CA LEU A 340 5.52 2.05 0.02
C LEU A 340 6.12 3.32 0.61
N VAL A 341 5.43 4.44 0.41
CA VAL A 341 5.93 5.76 0.79
C VAL A 341 4.82 6.56 1.46
N PHE A 342 5.07 7.07 2.66
CA PHE A 342 4.24 8.11 3.26
C PHE A 342 4.74 9.47 2.82
N THR A 343 3.92 10.27 2.14
CA THR A 343 4.28 11.65 1.79
C THR A 343 4.01 12.64 2.91
N GLY A 344 3.16 12.28 3.87
CA GLY A 344 2.75 13.20 4.94
C GLY A 344 2.06 14.43 4.36
N LYS A 345 2.38 15.61 4.88
CA LYS A 345 1.98 16.88 4.27
C LYS A 345 2.96 17.23 3.15
N ALA A 346 2.56 17.01 1.91
CA ALA A 346 3.38 17.28 0.74
C ALA A 346 3.35 18.76 0.33
N PHE A 347 4.51 19.33 0.01
CA PHE A 347 4.64 20.68 -0.53
C PHE A 347 4.70 20.63 -2.07
N PRO A 348 3.73 21.23 -2.77
CA PRO A 348 3.76 21.30 -4.23
C PRO A 348 4.69 22.41 -4.69
N LEU A 349 5.80 22.02 -5.33
CA LEU A 349 6.68 22.98 -6.00
C LEU A 349 6.03 23.48 -7.29
N LYS A 350 6.15 24.78 -7.55
CA LYS A 350 5.61 25.40 -8.78
C LYS A 350 6.59 25.37 -9.96
N GLN A 351 7.87 25.18 -9.66
CA GLN A 351 8.95 25.19 -10.63
C GLN A 351 10.13 24.37 -10.10
N ILE A 352 11.09 24.08 -10.97
CA ILE A 352 12.36 23.44 -10.60
C ILE A 352 13.14 24.36 -9.68
N VAL A 353 13.56 23.84 -8.53
CA VAL A 353 14.45 24.50 -7.57
C VAL A 353 15.51 23.49 -7.13
N MET A 354 16.67 23.54 -7.79
CA MET A 354 17.75 22.57 -7.61
C MET A 354 18.17 22.43 -6.14
N GLY A 355 18.12 21.20 -5.62
CA GLY A 355 18.66 20.86 -4.30
C GLY A 355 18.06 21.64 -3.13
N CYS A 356 16.86 22.21 -3.28
CA CYS A 356 16.23 22.95 -2.20
C CYS A 356 16.08 22.08 -0.93
N PRO A 357 16.17 22.70 0.27
CA PRO A 357 15.89 21.99 1.51
C PRO A 357 14.38 21.67 1.60
N LYS A 358 14.02 20.76 2.48
CA LYS A 358 12.62 20.49 2.83
C LYS A 358 11.92 21.77 3.32
N GLU A 359 10.75 22.05 2.78
CA GLU A 359 9.93 23.20 3.18
C GLU A 359 9.47 23.08 4.64
N PRO A 360 9.61 24.14 5.47
CA PRO A 360 9.15 24.14 6.85
C PRO A 360 7.66 23.80 6.98
N GLY A 361 7.32 22.88 7.88
CA GLY A 361 5.94 22.43 8.10
C GLY A 361 5.46 21.34 7.14
N TYR A 362 6.27 20.93 6.17
CA TYR A 362 5.99 19.84 5.24
C TYR A 362 6.94 18.65 5.46
N ASP A 363 6.61 17.49 4.88
CA ASP A 363 7.38 16.24 5.03
C ASP A 363 7.98 15.74 3.72
N SER A 364 7.39 16.11 2.59
CA SER A 364 7.84 15.76 1.24
C SER A 364 7.63 16.90 0.27
N HIS A 365 8.28 16.85 -0.89
CA HIS A 365 7.94 17.70 -2.03
C HIS A 365 7.31 16.88 -3.16
N THR A 366 6.51 17.55 -3.99
CA THR A 366 5.98 17.01 -5.25
C THR A 366 6.32 17.96 -6.40
N SER A 367 6.53 17.41 -7.59
CA SER A 367 6.74 18.18 -8.81
C SER A 367 5.50 19.02 -9.19
N PRO A 368 5.64 20.01 -10.10
CA PRO A 368 4.54 20.89 -10.49
C PRO A 368 3.32 20.18 -11.10
N ASP A 369 3.55 19.03 -11.72
CA ASP A 369 2.54 18.13 -12.28
C ASP A 369 2.04 17.08 -11.26
N GLY A 370 2.39 17.24 -9.98
CA GLY A 370 1.91 16.42 -8.87
C GLY A 370 2.86 15.27 -8.55
N TYR A 371 2.35 14.03 -8.58
CA TYR A 371 3.08 12.86 -8.09
C TYR A 371 3.99 12.20 -9.13
N SER A 372 4.29 12.90 -10.24
CA SER A 372 5.23 12.36 -11.23
C SER A 372 6.64 12.25 -10.67
N GLU A 373 7.05 13.20 -9.83
CA GLU A 373 8.23 13.10 -8.99
C GLU A 373 7.89 13.52 -7.55
N VAL A 374 8.25 12.66 -6.60
CA VAL A 374 8.04 12.86 -5.17
C VAL A 374 9.39 12.78 -4.48
N VAL A 375 9.71 13.79 -3.67
CA VAL A 375 10.99 13.87 -2.94
C VAL A 375 10.73 13.63 -1.46
N ILE A 376 11.39 12.61 -0.91
CA ILE A 376 11.29 12.20 0.50
C ILE A 376 12.58 12.54 1.23
N PHE A 377 12.45 13.11 2.42
CA PHE A 377 13.57 13.62 3.23
C PHE A 377 13.85 12.81 4.51
N ASP A 378 13.08 11.76 4.76
CA ASP A 378 13.18 10.90 5.93
C ASP A 378 13.08 9.44 5.48
N GLU A 379 14.08 8.63 5.83
CA GLU A 379 14.17 7.24 5.38
C GLU A 379 13.08 6.36 6.00
N ASP A 380 12.60 6.70 7.19
CA ASP A 380 11.51 5.98 7.83
C ASP A 380 10.15 6.26 7.15
N GLN A 381 10.05 7.23 6.23
CA GLN A 381 8.86 7.42 5.38
C GLN A 381 8.80 6.44 4.20
N ILE A 382 9.80 5.57 4.05
CA ILE A 382 9.97 4.68 2.91
C ILE A 382 10.08 3.24 3.39
N LEU A 383 9.36 2.34 2.72
CA LEU A 383 9.50 0.90 2.87
C LEU A 383 9.74 0.26 1.50
N PRO A 384 10.98 -0.16 1.17
CA PRO A 384 11.26 -0.97 -0.02
C PRO A 384 10.62 -2.36 0.12
N ILE A 385 9.89 -2.81 -0.90
CA ILE A 385 9.15 -4.09 -0.84
C ILE A 385 9.57 -5.05 -1.93
N TYR A 386 9.66 -4.55 -3.17
CA TYR A 386 10.01 -5.37 -4.32
C TYR A 386 11.26 -4.84 -5.01
N LYS A 387 12.14 -5.77 -5.36
CA LYS A 387 13.18 -5.58 -6.38
C LYS A 387 12.71 -6.32 -7.63
N VAL A 388 12.45 -5.59 -8.71
CA VAL A 388 11.86 -6.12 -9.95
C VAL A 388 12.90 -6.05 -11.06
N LYS A 389 13.32 -7.20 -11.59
CA LYS A 389 14.28 -7.30 -12.69
C LYS A 389 13.55 -7.59 -14.00
N PHE A 390 13.86 -6.84 -15.06
CA PHE A 390 13.16 -6.91 -16.35
C PHE A 390 14.10 -6.90 -17.57
#